data_AF-A0A954FX74-F1
#
_entry.id   AF-A0A954FX74-F1
#
_cell.length_a   1.000
_cell.length_b   1.000
_cell.length_c   1.000
_cell.angle_alpha   90.00
_cell.angle_beta   90.00
_cell.angle_gamma   90.00
#
_symmetry.space_group_name_H-M   'P 1'
#
loop_
_entity.id
_entity.type
_entity.pdbx_description
1 polymer ?
#
loop_
_entity_poly.entity_id
_entity_poly.type
_entity_poly.pdbx_seq_one_letter_code
_entity_poly.pdbx_strand_id
1 'polypeptide(L)'
;IGWPQEAPPAQSYSRLLEAEQSLEKTVASNREFQTQLLTATQELVGQLRQTLEAGNSTEAGSMWDRVQGNISNLSGRTQHELKEQISDLRNQVNELREWKKFAAAEKKKELITEMRTLLEAELQPPQKAAGIRKLHDSWKQLGFSEQNEELWQQFKEVSDQAYAPCKEYFQQRKGVMAENLKQRNEICAKLESFLQTVDRETPKIVELRDFEKHMQEEWKKYAPIEQSKIKKLQKRYYGLLDQIRDIRRTSSTANGELKKAMVQQARELLELEDRKDAMEQAKALQAEWKKIGPAAYREDRKYWEEFRAACDALFKQRDEAKKAIRSEIDNAVQASSAILKQLEDLLSIDEETLRDSRKLFASLQRDFNQNFSPRLKKERRQLQDQFNGLIRKIEARFRKLPDKKQLQALSALEARSGLCLNLERQLLACSDDQSLQASLAEFDRSAWEALEDSGTPEFEQRMNQRLDALLKIGSVEKLHKLQGETEQLARRMLVNAEIRANLESPEQDRPLRMEMQLSQLQSNFGKAALEEAGDRQRQGWEFQLARLCVGPLSEPVREEFQQRADRILDRLL
;
A
#
# COMPACT_ATOMS: atom_id res chain seq x y z
N ILE A 1 -11.52 8.53 -159.12
CA ILE A 1 -11.79 8.96 -157.72
C ILE A 1 -10.89 8.11 -156.84
N GLY A 2 -9.86 8.71 -156.23
CA GLY A 2 -8.90 7.99 -155.40
C GLY A 2 -9.57 7.47 -154.13
N TRP A 3 -9.57 6.15 -153.94
CA TRP A 3 -9.93 5.53 -152.67
C TRP A 3 -8.72 5.61 -151.71
N PRO A 4 -8.88 6.00 -150.43
CA PRO A 4 -7.75 6.16 -149.52
C PRO A 4 -7.19 4.78 -149.14
N GLN A 5 -5.85 4.64 -149.13
CA GLN A 5 -5.15 3.42 -148.70
C GLN A 5 -5.16 3.17 -147.19
N GLU A 6 -5.85 4.00 -146.40
CA GLU A 6 -6.03 3.81 -144.96
C GLU A 6 -7.50 3.97 -144.59
N ALA A 7 -8.30 2.94 -144.85
CA ALA A 7 -9.59 2.78 -144.19
C ALA A 7 -9.36 1.87 -142.95
N PRO A 8 -9.63 2.32 -141.72
CA PRO A 8 -9.46 1.48 -140.54
C PRO A 8 -10.36 0.24 -140.65
N PRO A 9 -9.90 -0.95 -140.21
CA PRO A 9 -10.72 -2.16 -140.27
C PRO A 9 -12.03 -1.94 -139.53
N ALA A 10 -13.13 -2.46 -140.09
CA ALA A 10 -14.46 -2.31 -139.49
C ALA A 10 -14.43 -2.74 -138.02
N GLN A 11 -15.00 -1.93 -137.13
CA GLN A 11 -15.00 -2.16 -135.67
C GLN A 11 -15.46 -3.57 -135.25
N SER A 12 -16.25 -4.25 -136.07
CA SER A 12 -16.68 -5.64 -135.85
C SER A 12 -15.55 -6.67 -136.02
N TYR A 13 -14.65 -6.48 -136.99
CA TYR A 13 -13.51 -7.37 -137.22
C TYR A 13 -12.44 -7.21 -136.14
N SER A 14 -12.14 -5.96 -135.73
CA SER A 14 -11.22 -5.70 -134.62
C SER A 14 -11.74 -6.29 -133.30
N ARG A 15 -13.05 -6.21 -133.02
CA ARG A 15 -13.67 -6.85 -131.84
C ARG A 15 -13.62 -8.37 -131.87
N LEU A 16 -13.77 -9.00 -133.04
CA LEU A 16 -13.66 -10.46 -133.18
C LEU A 16 -12.22 -10.94 -132.98
N LEU A 17 -11.23 -10.21 -133.52
CA LEU A 17 -9.82 -10.50 -133.32
C LEU A 17 -9.40 -10.30 -131.87
N GLU A 18 -9.87 -9.23 -131.21
CA GLU A 18 -9.70 -9.02 -129.77
C GLU A 18 -10.35 -10.14 -128.94
N ALA A 19 -11.54 -10.59 -129.34
CA ALA A 19 -12.23 -11.71 -128.68
C ALA A 19 -11.48 -13.04 -128.87
N GLU A 20 -11.00 -13.33 -130.07
CA GLU A 20 -10.20 -14.53 -130.39
C GLU A 20 -8.88 -14.53 -129.61
N GLN A 21 -8.13 -13.42 -129.61
CA GLN A 21 -6.92 -13.25 -128.81
C GLN A 21 -7.20 -13.36 -127.31
N SER A 22 -8.34 -12.83 -126.84
CA SER A 22 -8.75 -12.97 -125.44
C SER A 22 -9.09 -14.41 -125.08
N LEU A 23 -9.78 -15.14 -125.97
CA LEU A 23 -10.12 -16.56 -125.81
C LEU A 23 -8.88 -17.43 -125.83
N GLU A 24 -7.95 -17.21 -126.76
CA GLU A 24 -6.67 -17.92 -126.82
C GLU A 24 -5.86 -17.69 -125.54
N LYS A 25 -5.82 -16.45 -125.05
CA LYS A 25 -5.17 -16.12 -123.78
C LYS A 25 -5.85 -16.80 -122.59
N THR A 26 -7.18 -16.84 -122.55
CA THR A 26 -7.93 -17.54 -121.49
C THR A 26 -7.75 -19.06 -121.57
N VAL A 27 -7.73 -19.65 -122.76
CA VAL A 27 -7.49 -21.09 -122.97
C VAL A 27 -6.05 -21.46 -122.59
N ALA A 28 -5.07 -20.64 -122.97
CA ALA A 28 -3.68 -20.81 -122.56
C ALA A 28 -3.51 -20.72 -121.04
N SER A 29 -4.10 -19.69 -120.42
CA SER A 29 -4.10 -19.53 -118.96
C SER A 29 -4.81 -20.67 -118.24
N ASN A 30 -5.92 -21.19 -118.77
CA ASN A 30 -6.61 -22.35 -118.22
C ASN A 30 -5.78 -23.64 -118.38
N ARG A 31 -5.08 -23.82 -119.51
CA ARG A 31 -4.14 -24.95 -119.68
C ARG A 31 -3.01 -24.89 -118.67
N GLU A 32 -2.38 -23.73 -118.49
CA GLU A 32 -1.34 -23.52 -117.47
C GLU A 32 -1.88 -23.79 -116.05
N PHE A 33 -3.08 -23.29 -115.73
CA PHE A 33 -3.74 -23.55 -114.45
C PHE A 33 -4.03 -25.05 -114.24
N GLN A 34 -4.54 -25.76 -115.26
CA GLN A 34 -4.81 -27.20 -115.19
C GLN A 34 -3.52 -28.01 -115.01
N THR A 35 -2.43 -27.62 -115.68
CA THR A 35 -1.12 -28.26 -115.51
C THR A 35 -0.56 -28.02 -114.11
N GLN A 36 -0.58 -26.78 -113.62
CA GLN A 36 -0.12 -26.43 -112.27
C GLN A 36 -0.95 -27.12 -111.18
N LEU A 37 -2.29 -27.15 -111.34
CA LEU A 37 -3.19 -27.81 -110.42
C LEU A 37 -2.98 -29.33 -110.41
N LEU A 38 -2.73 -29.94 -111.58
CA LEU A 38 -2.42 -31.37 -111.68
C LEU A 38 -1.11 -31.70 -110.95
N THR A 39 -0.04 -30.93 -111.19
CA THR A 39 1.26 -31.14 -110.51
C THR A 39 1.12 -30.98 -109.00
N ALA A 40 0.44 -29.92 -108.53
CA ALA A 40 0.18 -29.71 -107.11
C ALA A 40 -0.67 -30.84 -106.49
N THR A 41 -1.64 -31.38 -107.23
CA THR A 41 -2.47 -32.50 -106.76
C THR A 41 -1.66 -33.79 -106.67
N GLN A 42 -0.78 -34.07 -107.63
CA GLN A 42 0.10 -35.24 -107.61
C GLN A 42 1.10 -35.17 -106.44
N GLU A 43 1.63 -33.99 -106.15
CA GLU A 43 2.50 -33.78 -104.98
C GLU A 43 1.73 -34.03 -103.67
N LEU A 44 0.51 -33.48 -103.54
CA LEU A 44 -0.36 -33.74 -102.38
C LEU A 44 -0.72 -35.22 -102.23
N VAL A 45 -0.88 -35.95 -103.34
CA VAL A 45 -1.14 -37.41 -103.32
C VAL A 45 0.10 -38.17 -102.85
N GLY A 46 1.30 -37.75 -103.24
CA GLY A 46 2.56 -38.29 -102.73
C GLY A 46 2.70 -38.07 -101.22
N GLN A 47 2.39 -36.86 -100.75
CA GLN A 47 2.37 -36.55 -99.31
C GLN A 47 1.30 -37.35 -98.56
N LEU A 48 0.10 -37.50 -99.14
CA LEU A 48 -0.97 -38.31 -98.57
C LEU A 48 -0.51 -39.76 -98.36
N ARG A 49 0.15 -40.38 -99.34
CA ARG A 49 0.70 -41.74 -99.21
C ARG A 49 1.66 -41.85 -98.02
N GLN A 50 2.59 -40.90 -97.88
CA GLN A 50 3.52 -40.88 -96.75
C GLN A 50 2.81 -40.74 -95.40
N THR A 51 1.78 -39.89 -95.31
CA THR A 51 1.01 -39.74 -94.06
C THR A 51 0.16 -40.97 -93.71
N LEU A 52 -0.30 -41.70 -94.73
CA LEU A 52 -1.03 -42.97 -94.56
C LEU A 52 -0.09 -44.08 -94.08
N GLU A 53 1.11 -44.20 -94.65
CA GLU A 53 2.15 -45.12 -94.18
C GLU A 53 2.61 -44.78 -92.74
N ALA A 54 2.66 -43.49 -92.40
CA ALA A 54 2.92 -43.02 -91.04
C ALA A 54 1.74 -43.18 -90.07
N GLY A 55 0.55 -43.62 -90.55
CA GLY A 55 -0.64 -43.83 -89.73
C GLY A 55 -1.29 -42.55 -89.17
N ASN A 56 -0.94 -41.36 -89.69
CA ASN A 56 -1.47 -40.09 -89.18
C ASN A 56 -2.87 -39.79 -89.73
N SER A 57 -3.89 -40.31 -89.06
CA SER A 57 -5.30 -40.18 -89.47
C SER A 57 -5.79 -38.73 -89.66
N THR A 58 -5.28 -37.75 -88.90
CA THR A 58 -5.69 -36.34 -89.00
C THR A 58 -5.09 -35.64 -90.21
N GLU A 59 -3.79 -35.81 -90.43
CA GLU A 59 -3.10 -35.20 -91.57
C GLU A 59 -3.54 -35.87 -92.87
N ALA A 60 -3.64 -37.21 -92.88
CA ALA A 60 -4.15 -37.96 -94.02
C ALA A 60 -5.58 -37.54 -94.38
N GLY A 61 -6.44 -37.34 -93.38
CA GLY A 61 -7.79 -36.84 -93.57
C GLY A 61 -7.83 -35.44 -94.19
N SER A 62 -7.05 -34.48 -93.68
CA SER A 62 -7.02 -33.12 -94.22
C SER A 62 -6.38 -33.07 -95.62
N MET A 63 -5.36 -33.88 -95.88
CA MET A 63 -4.72 -33.99 -97.18
C MET A 63 -5.68 -34.58 -98.21
N TRP A 64 -6.44 -35.62 -97.83
CA TRP A 64 -7.50 -36.17 -98.66
C TRP A 64 -8.53 -35.13 -99.07
N ASP A 65 -9.04 -34.32 -98.12
CA ASP A 65 -10.06 -33.31 -98.42
C ASP A 65 -9.52 -32.24 -99.42
N ARG A 66 -8.24 -31.88 -99.32
CA ARG A 66 -7.55 -30.98 -100.28
C ARG A 66 -7.35 -31.63 -101.64
N VAL A 67 -6.90 -32.88 -101.69
CA VAL A 67 -6.77 -33.67 -102.93
C VAL A 67 -8.12 -33.77 -103.62
N GLN A 68 -9.20 -34.07 -102.88
CA GLN A 68 -10.56 -34.12 -103.40
C GLN A 68 -11.02 -32.77 -103.97
N GLY A 69 -10.74 -31.67 -103.27
CA GLY A 69 -11.05 -30.32 -103.73
C GLY A 69 -10.29 -29.90 -105.00
N ASN A 70 -9.02 -30.31 -105.13
CA ASN A 70 -8.28 -30.06 -106.37
C ASN A 70 -8.81 -30.94 -107.52
N ILE A 71 -9.09 -32.21 -107.26
CA ILE A 71 -9.67 -33.14 -108.23
C ILE A 71 -11.00 -32.64 -108.78
N SER A 72 -11.85 -32.00 -107.96
CA SER A 72 -13.13 -31.45 -108.45
C SER A 72 -12.95 -30.33 -109.47
N ASN A 73 -11.80 -29.64 -109.48
CA ASN A 73 -11.49 -28.51 -110.35
C ASN A 73 -10.65 -28.90 -111.60
N LEU A 74 -10.28 -30.17 -111.73
CA LEU A 74 -9.56 -30.70 -112.90
C LEU A 74 -10.50 -31.07 -114.06
N SER A 75 -10.00 -30.97 -115.29
CA SER A 75 -10.76 -31.29 -116.51
C SER A 75 -10.97 -32.79 -116.74
N GLY A 76 -12.06 -33.17 -117.41
CA GLY A 76 -12.69 -34.50 -117.34
C GLY A 76 -11.79 -35.73 -117.52
N ARG A 77 -10.89 -35.75 -118.52
CA ARG A 77 -10.03 -36.91 -118.75
C ARG A 77 -9.00 -37.09 -117.63
N THR A 78 -8.26 -36.02 -117.31
CA THR A 78 -7.27 -36.00 -116.22
C THR A 78 -7.90 -36.23 -114.86
N GLN A 79 -9.13 -35.75 -114.66
CA GLN A 79 -9.88 -35.95 -113.43
C GLN A 79 -10.27 -37.42 -113.23
N HIS A 80 -10.71 -38.11 -114.28
CA HIS A 80 -11.10 -39.53 -114.20
C HIS A 80 -9.89 -40.42 -113.93
N GLU A 81 -8.80 -40.24 -114.69
CA GLU A 81 -7.54 -40.99 -114.53
C GLU A 81 -6.99 -40.84 -113.10
N LEU A 82 -7.03 -39.63 -112.53
CA LEU A 82 -6.53 -39.37 -111.18
C LEU A 82 -7.46 -39.92 -110.08
N LYS A 83 -8.78 -39.88 -110.27
CA LYS A 83 -9.76 -40.49 -109.33
C LYS A 83 -9.58 -41.99 -109.22
N GLU A 84 -9.32 -42.66 -110.35
CA GLU A 84 -9.10 -44.11 -110.39
C GLU A 84 -7.81 -44.49 -109.64
N GLN A 85 -6.71 -43.77 -109.89
CA GLN A 85 -5.41 -43.98 -109.23
C GLN A 85 -5.40 -43.76 -107.71
N ILE A 86 -6.36 -42.97 -107.21
CA ILE A 86 -6.43 -42.54 -105.81
C ILE A 86 -7.56 -43.26 -105.05
N SER A 87 -8.35 -44.11 -105.71
CA SER A 87 -9.47 -44.84 -105.10
C SER A 87 -9.04 -45.74 -103.92
N ASP A 88 -7.90 -46.41 -104.01
CA ASP A 88 -7.36 -47.21 -102.90
C ASP A 88 -6.94 -46.34 -101.70
N LEU A 89 -6.34 -45.18 -101.97
CA LEU A 89 -5.97 -44.22 -100.91
C LEU A 89 -7.21 -43.68 -100.20
N ARG A 90 -8.33 -43.50 -100.93
CA ARG A 90 -9.61 -43.13 -100.33
C ARG A 90 -10.09 -44.15 -99.30
N ASN A 91 -10.02 -45.42 -99.65
CA ASN A 91 -10.46 -46.51 -98.78
C ASN A 91 -9.58 -46.55 -97.53
N GLN A 92 -8.26 -46.44 -97.68
CA GLN A 92 -7.32 -46.38 -96.55
C GLN A 92 -7.57 -45.17 -95.63
N VAL A 93 -7.86 -43.98 -96.19
CA VAL A 93 -8.23 -42.79 -95.40
C VAL A 93 -9.53 -43.02 -94.62
N ASN A 94 -10.53 -43.64 -95.25
CA ASN A 94 -11.80 -43.93 -94.61
C ASN A 94 -11.66 -44.97 -93.50
N GLU A 95 -10.91 -46.05 -93.73
CA GLU A 95 -10.59 -47.07 -92.73
C GLU A 95 -9.86 -46.47 -91.52
N LEU A 96 -8.88 -45.59 -91.74
CA LEU A 96 -8.20 -44.88 -90.64
C LEU A 96 -9.15 -43.92 -89.89
N ARG A 97 -10.08 -43.27 -90.59
CA ARG A 97 -11.10 -42.41 -89.97
C ARG A 97 -12.09 -43.22 -89.12
N GLU A 98 -12.53 -44.38 -89.60
CA GLU A 98 -13.40 -45.31 -88.87
C GLU A 98 -12.68 -45.93 -87.67
N TRP A 99 -11.43 -46.38 -87.85
CA TRP A 99 -10.59 -46.89 -86.78
C TRP A 99 -10.35 -45.84 -85.69
N LYS A 100 -10.12 -44.56 -86.06
CA LYS A 100 -10.01 -43.46 -85.09
C LYS A 100 -11.30 -43.26 -84.28
N LYS A 101 -12.48 -43.33 -84.93
CA LYS A 101 -13.78 -43.20 -84.24
C LYS A 101 -14.03 -44.36 -83.28
N PHE A 102 -13.66 -45.57 -83.68
CA PHE A 102 -13.74 -46.77 -82.86
C PHE A 102 -12.77 -46.72 -81.67
N ALA A 103 -11.50 -46.38 -81.90
CA ALA A 103 -10.51 -46.21 -80.84
C ALA A 103 -10.91 -45.11 -79.83
N ALA A 104 -11.52 -44.02 -80.31
CA ALA A 104 -12.08 -42.99 -79.45
C ALA A 104 -13.30 -43.48 -78.64
N ALA A 105 -14.13 -44.39 -79.19
CA ALA A 105 -15.25 -44.99 -78.48
C ALA A 105 -14.77 -45.92 -77.35
N GLU A 106 -13.77 -46.78 -77.62
CA GLU A 106 -13.17 -47.65 -76.59
C GLU A 106 -12.49 -46.85 -75.49
N LYS A 107 -11.74 -45.80 -75.83
CA LYS A 107 -11.14 -44.90 -74.83
C LYS A 107 -12.19 -44.17 -73.99
N LYS A 108 -13.34 -43.81 -74.56
CA LYS A 108 -14.46 -43.24 -73.79
C LYS A 108 -15.10 -44.25 -72.84
N LYS A 109 -15.22 -45.52 -73.23
CA LYS A 109 -15.67 -46.58 -72.33
C LYS A 109 -14.70 -46.76 -71.16
N GLU A 110 -13.39 -46.73 -71.42
CA GLU A 110 -12.35 -46.74 -70.38
C GLU A 110 -12.52 -45.55 -69.39
N LEU A 111 -12.73 -44.33 -69.91
CA LEU A 111 -12.97 -43.15 -69.06
C LEU A 111 -14.25 -43.26 -68.21
N ILE A 112 -15.31 -43.92 -68.71
CA ILE A 112 -16.51 -44.20 -67.92
C ILE A 112 -16.18 -45.17 -66.79
N THR A 113 -15.41 -46.23 -67.06
CA THR A 113 -14.96 -47.15 -66.01
C THR A 113 -14.08 -46.46 -64.97
N GLU A 114 -13.14 -45.59 -65.39
CA GLU A 114 -12.34 -44.78 -64.47
C GLU A 114 -13.18 -43.80 -63.65
N MET A 115 -14.25 -43.23 -64.23
CA MET A 115 -15.19 -42.39 -63.49
C MET A 115 -15.97 -43.21 -62.45
N ARG A 116 -16.33 -44.47 -62.75
CA ARG A 116 -16.99 -45.38 -61.81
C ARG A 116 -16.06 -45.80 -60.68
N THR A 117 -14.81 -46.12 -60.95
CA THR A 117 -13.84 -46.40 -59.88
C THR A 117 -13.61 -45.17 -59.01
N LEU A 118 -13.59 -43.97 -59.59
CA LEU A 118 -13.50 -42.72 -58.84
C LEU A 118 -14.75 -42.44 -58.00
N LEU A 119 -15.94 -42.84 -58.47
CA LEU A 119 -17.19 -42.77 -57.72
C LEU A 119 -17.13 -43.66 -56.47
N GLU A 120 -16.62 -44.88 -56.59
CA GLU A 120 -16.50 -45.85 -55.48
C GLU A 120 -15.33 -45.53 -54.54
N ALA A 121 -14.29 -44.83 -55.03
CA ALA A 121 -13.13 -44.49 -54.22
C ALA A 121 -13.46 -43.55 -53.06
N GLU A 122 -12.98 -43.91 -51.86
CA GLU A 122 -13.05 -43.12 -50.62
C GLU A 122 -11.98 -42.00 -50.60
N LEU A 123 -12.08 -41.06 -51.53
CA LEU A 123 -11.20 -39.89 -51.59
C LEU A 123 -11.84 -38.67 -50.93
N GLN A 124 -10.98 -37.77 -50.43
CA GLN A 124 -11.45 -36.48 -49.91
C GLN A 124 -12.09 -35.65 -51.03
N PRO A 125 -13.17 -34.90 -50.77
CA PRO A 125 -13.94 -34.20 -51.80
C PRO A 125 -13.11 -33.30 -52.75
N PRO A 126 -12.06 -32.57 -52.30
CA PRO A 126 -11.22 -31.79 -53.21
C PRO A 126 -10.39 -32.64 -54.19
N GLN A 127 -9.88 -33.79 -53.72
CA GLN A 127 -9.10 -34.70 -54.56
C GLN A 127 -10.00 -35.40 -55.58
N LYS A 128 -11.19 -35.83 -55.14
CA LYS A 128 -12.22 -36.42 -56.00
C LYS A 128 -12.66 -35.45 -57.09
N ALA A 129 -12.96 -34.19 -56.74
CA ALA A 129 -13.28 -33.14 -57.71
C ALA A 129 -12.16 -32.86 -58.73
N ALA A 130 -10.89 -32.90 -58.30
CA ALA A 130 -9.75 -32.74 -59.20
C ALA A 130 -9.61 -33.93 -60.16
N GLY A 131 -9.85 -35.16 -59.69
CA GLY A 131 -9.89 -36.37 -60.52
C GLY A 131 -11.00 -36.30 -61.57
N ILE A 132 -12.23 -35.93 -61.16
CA ILE A 132 -13.37 -35.74 -62.06
C ILE A 132 -13.05 -34.72 -63.15
N ARG A 133 -12.42 -33.59 -62.79
CA ARG A 133 -12.00 -32.57 -63.75
C ARG A 133 -11.01 -33.11 -64.78
N LYS A 134 -10.00 -33.89 -64.36
CA LYS A 134 -9.04 -34.51 -65.28
C LYS A 134 -9.74 -35.44 -66.27
N LEU A 135 -10.69 -36.26 -65.81
CA LEU A 135 -11.46 -37.16 -66.68
C LEU A 135 -12.33 -36.39 -67.69
N HIS A 136 -12.94 -35.27 -67.28
CA HIS A 136 -13.65 -34.36 -68.20
C HIS A 136 -12.71 -33.73 -69.23
N ASP A 137 -11.50 -33.35 -68.84
CA ASP A 137 -10.52 -32.78 -69.76
C ASP A 137 -10.02 -33.85 -70.75
N SER A 138 -9.76 -35.07 -70.30
CA SER A 138 -9.44 -36.23 -71.15
C SER A 138 -10.58 -36.57 -72.12
N TRP A 139 -11.83 -36.53 -71.65
CA TRP A 139 -13.01 -36.75 -72.50
C TRP A 139 -13.09 -35.74 -73.65
N LYS A 140 -12.86 -34.45 -73.35
CA LYS A 140 -12.88 -33.38 -74.36
C LYS A 140 -11.78 -33.56 -75.42
N GLN A 141 -10.63 -34.10 -75.04
CA GLN A 141 -9.51 -34.34 -75.97
C GLN A 141 -9.78 -35.46 -76.98
N LEU A 142 -10.59 -36.46 -76.64
CA LEU A 142 -10.89 -37.60 -77.53
C LEU A 142 -11.78 -37.25 -78.73
N GLY A 143 -12.53 -36.14 -78.69
CA GLY A 143 -13.35 -35.68 -79.82
C GLY A 143 -14.54 -36.58 -80.14
N PHE A 144 -14.97 -36.63 -81.40
CA PHE A 144 -16.14 -37.41 -81.86
C PHE A 144 -15.82 -38.91 -82.00
N SER A 145 -16.74 -39.78 -81.58
CA SER A 145 -16.61 -41.25 -81.63
C SER A 145 -17.88 -41.92 -82.15
N GLU A 146 -17.83 -43.23 -82.35
CA GLU A 146 -19.06 -44.03 -82.48
C GLU A 146 -19.88 -43.97 -81.18
N GLN A 147 -21.22 -44.00 -81.29
CA GLN A 147 -22.16 -43.96 -80.15
C GLN A 147 -21.92 -42.77 -79.18
N ASN A 148 -21.42 -41.64 -79.70
CA ASN A 148 -20.95 -40.51 -78.89
C ASN A 148 -21.99 -39.98 -77.88
N GLU A 149 -23.25 -39.90 -78.27
CA GLU A 149 -24.33 -39.37 -77.43
C GLU A 149 -24.66 -40.30 -76.25
N GLU A 150 -24.72 -41.60 -76.50
CA GLU A 150 -24.98 -42.62 -75.47
C GLU A 150 -23.82 -42.69 -74.46
N LEU A 151 -22.58 -42.74 -74.95
CA LEU A 151 -21.39 -42.75 -74.10
C LEU A 151 -21.30 -41.46 -73.26
N TRP A 152 -21.67 -40.31 -73.83
CA TRP A 152 -21.70 -39.04 -73.08
C TRP A 152 -22.76 -39.04 -71.97
N GLN A 153 -23.97 -39.56 -72.24
CA GLN A 153 -25.01 -39.67 -71.22
C GLN A 153 -24.53 -40.51 -70.02
N GLN A 154 -23.94 -41.68 -70.29
CA GLN A 154 -23.39 -42.55 -69.24
C GLN A 154 -22.24 -41.90 -68.47
N PHE A 155 -21.31 -41.24 -69.17
CA PHE A 155 -20.20 -40.53 -68.54
C PHE A 155 -20.70 -39.40 -67.64
N LYS A 156 -21.67 -38.62 -68.12
CA LYS A 156 -22.26 -37.50 -67.39
C LYS A 156 -22.99 -37.97 -66.13
N GLU A 157 -23.80 -39.03 -66.23
CA GLU A 157 -24.54 -39.56 -65.09
C GLU A 157 -23.59 -40.00 -63.95
N VAL A 158 -22.58 -40.80 -64.27
CA VAL A 158 -21.59 -41.26 -63.27
C VAL A 158 -20.79 -40.08 -62.72
N SER A 159 -20.43 -39.11 -63.57
CA SER A 159 -19.73 -37.90 -63.14
C SER A 159 -20.58 -37.04 -62.20
N ASP A 160 -21.87 -36.88 -62.46
CA ASP A 160 -22.79 -36.08 -61.64
C ASP A 160 -22.96 -36.74 -60.26
N GLN A 161 -23.10 -38.07 -60.22
CA GLN A 161 -23.12 -38.84 -58.98
C GLN A 161 -21.80 -38.70 -58.19
N ALA A 162 -20.65 -38.78 -58.86
CA ALA A 162 -19.34 -38.66 -58.22
C ALA A 162 -19.08 -37.25 -57.68
N TYR A 163 -19.64 -36.22 -58.33
CA TYR A 163 -19.47 -34.82 -57.95
C TYR A 163 -20.47 -34.35 -56.87
N ALA A 164 -21.61 -35.02 -56.67
CA ALA A 164 -22.63 -34.58 -55.72
C ALA A 164 -22.09 -34.36 -54.28
N PRO A 165 -21.30 -35.28 -53.68
CA PRO A 165 -20.69 -35.05 -52.36
C PRO A 165 -19.66 -33.90 -52.37
N CYS A 166 -18.96 -33.71 -53.50
CA CYS A 166 -18.01 -32.61 -53.67
C CYS A 166 -18.72 -31.26 -53.66
N LYS A 167 -19.85 -31.17 -54.36
CA LYS A 167 -20.69 -29.97 -54.43
C LYS A 167 -21.17 -29.57 -53.03
N GLU A 168 -21.66 -30.53 -52.25
CA GLU A 168 -22.13 -30.26 -50.89
C GLU A 168 -20.99 -29.79 -49.97
N TYR A 169 -19.84 -30.47 -49.99
CA TYR A 169 -18.66 -30.06 -49.23
C TYR A 169 -18.23 -28.61 -49.55
N PHE A 170 -18.14 -28.25 -50.84
CA PHE A 170 -17.77 -26.89 -51.23
C PHE A 170 -18.84 -25.85 -50.88
N GLN A 171 -20.13 -26.21 -50.91
CA GLN A 171 -21.21 -25.35 -50.46
C GLN A 171 -21.14 -25.11 -48.95
N GLN A 172 -20.99 -26.15 -48.14
CA GLN A 172 -20.83 -26.03 -46.68
C GLN A 172 -19.60 -25.19 -46.32
N ARG A 173 -18.46 -25.45 -46.97
CA ARG A 173 -17.23 -24.69 -46.76
C ARG A 173 -17.39 -23.22 -47.15
N LYS A 174 -18.09 -22.93 -48.25
CA LYS A 174 -18.43 -21.55 -48.65
C LYS A 174 -19.35 -20.88 -47.61
N GLY A 175 -20.31 -21.61 -47.06
CA GLY A 175 -21.18 -21.15 -45.97
C GLY A 175 -20.39 -20.79 -44.70
N VAL A 176 -19.51 -21.67 -44.24
CA VAL A 176 -18.63 -21.42 -43.07
C VAL A 176 -17.74 -20.21 -43.30
N MET A 177 -17.14 -20.07 -44.50
CA MET A 177 -16.32 -18.88 -44.82
C MET A 177 -17.14 -17.59 -44.83
N ALA A 178 -18.40 -17.63 -45.27
CA ALA A 178 -19.29 -16.48 -45.27
C ALA A 178 -19.70 -16.08 -43.83
N GLU A 179 -19.99 -17.06 -42.97
CA GLU A 179 -20.28 -16.80 -41.56
C GLU A 179 -19.05 -16.26 -40.83
N ASN A 180 -17.88 -16.87 -41.01
CA ASN A 180 -16.62 -16.36 -40.45
C ASN A 180 -16.32 -14.93 -40.90
N LEU A 181 -16.62 -14.59 -42.17
CA LEU A 181 -16.49 -13.23 -42.68
C LEU A 181 -17.46 -12.27 -41.96
N LYS A 182 -18.71 -12.67 -41.73
CA LYS A 182 -19.68 -11.89 -40.98
C LYS A 182 -19.18 -11.64 -39.55
N GLN A 183 -18.76 -12.68 -38.85
CA GLN A 183 -18.22 -12.59 -37.48
C GLN A 183 -16.99 -11.67 -37.41
N ARG A 184 -16.04 -11.75 -38.35
CA ARG A 184 -14.90 -10.82 -38.39
C ARG A 184 -15.29 -9.38 -38.70
N ASN A 185 -16.33 -9.14 -39.49
CA ASN A 185 -16.87 -7.79 -39.68
C ASN A 185 -17.51 -7.25 -38.39
N GLU A 186 -18.23 -8.10 -37.66
CA GLU A 186 -18.80 -7.75 -36.35
C GLU A 186 -17.70 -7.41 -35.32
N ILE A 187 -16.58 -8.13 -35.31
CA ILE A 187 -15.41 -7.78 -34.49
C ILE A 187 -14.90 -6.38 -34.83
N CYS A 188 -14.78 -6.02 -36.12
CA CYS A 188 -14.37 -4.67 -36.51
C CYS A 188 -15.38 -3.61 -36.08
N ALA A 189 -16.69 -3.90 -36.19
CA ALA A 189 -17.74 -2.98 -35.74
C ALA A 189 -17.71 -2.78 -34.21
N LYS A 190 -17.47 -3.84 -33.43
CA LYS A 190 -17.30 -3.77 -31.98
C LYS A 190 -16.07 -2.94 -31.60
N LEU A 191 -14.95 -3.12 -32.29
CA LEU A 191 -13.74 -2.31 -32.10
C LEU A 191 -13.99 -0.82 -32.38
N GLU A 192 -14.71 -0.50 -33.45
CA GLU A 192 -15.08 0.88 -33.81
C GLU A 192 -16.01 1.52 -32.78
N SER A 193 -17.07 0.81 -32.37
CA SER A 193 -18.00 1.29 -31.35
C SER A 193 -17.28 1.54 -30.03
N PHE A 194 -16.38 0.64 -29.63
CA PHE A 194 -15.60 0.82 -28.41
C PHE A 194 -14.72 2.07 -28.50
N LEU A 195 -14.01 2.27 -29.61
CA LEU A 195 -13.18 3.46 -29.83
C LEU A 195 -13.96 4.78 -29.79
N GLN A 196 -15.26 4.78 -30.12
CA GLN A 196 -16.12 5.96 -29.98
C GLN A 196 -16.49 6.27 -28.52
N THR A 197 -16.59 5.24 -27.68
CA THR A 197 -16.93 5.39 -26.24
C THR A 197 -15.73 5.67 -25.35
N VAL A 198 -14.51 5.49 -25.85
CA VAL A 198 -13.28 5.71 -25.08
C VAL A 198 -13.11 7.20 -24.83
N ASP A 199 -13.12 7.58 -23.55
CA ASP A 199 -12.66 8.89 -23.12
C ASP A 199 -11.16 9.03 -23.44
N ARG A 200 -10.82 10.05 -24.25
CA ARG A 200 -9.45 10.33 -24.67
C ARG A 200 -8.67 11.18 -23.68
N GLU A 201 -9.35 11.87 -22.76
CA GLU A 201 -8.71 12.68 -21.72
C GLU A 201 -8.25 11.80 -20.56
N THR A 202 -9.13 10.91 -20.08
CA THR A 202 -8.82 9.96 -18.98
C THR A 202 -9.02 8.49 -19.35
N PRO A 203 -8.30 7.97 -20.36
CA PRO A 203 -8.50 6.61 -20.84
C PRO A 203 -8.09 5.57 -19.80
N LYS A 204 -8.99 4.62 -19.56
CA LYS A 204 -8.74 3.48 -18.68
C LYS A 204 -7.90 2.41 -19.39
N ILE A 205 -6.58 2.54 -19.26
CA ILE A 205 -5.56 1.72 -19.96
C ILE A 205 -5.75 0.21 -19.75
N VAL A 206 -6.20 -0.21 -18.57
CA VAL A 206 -6.43 -1.62 -18.23
C VAL A 206 -7.62 -2.18 -19.04
N GLU A 207 -8.75 -1.46 -19.06
CA GLU A 207 -9.93 -1.84 -19.85
C GLU A 207 -9.60 -1.90 -21.35
N LEU A 208 -8.85 -0.92 -21.86
CA LEU A 208 -8.36 -0.91 -23.24
C LEU A 208 -7.51 -2.14 -23.58
N ARG A 209 -6.58 -2.52 -22.69
CA ARG A 209 -5.69 -3.69 -22.88
C ARG A 209 -6.50 -4.99 -22.90
N ASP A 210 -7.39 -5.14 -21.95
CA ASP A 210 -8.14 -6.38 -21.76
C ASP A 210 -9.15 -6.56 -22.90
N PHE A 211 -9.77 -5.47 -23.38
CA PHE A 211 -10.61 -5.47 -24.58
C PHE A 211 -9.81 -5.78 -25.86
N GLU A 212 -8.62 -5.17 -26.05
CA GLU A 212 -7.73 -5.48 -27.17
C GLU A 212 -7.40 -6.97 -27.22
N LYS A 213 -7.03 -7.55 -26.08
CA LYS A 213 -6.69 -8.98 -25.96
C LYS A 213 -7.89 -9.86 -26.30
N HIS A 214 -9.07 -9.55 -25.78
CA HIS A 214 -10.29 -10.29 -26.06
C HIS A 214 -10.64 -10.28 -27.56
N MET A 215 -10.57 -9.11 -28.22
CA MET A 215 -10.84 -9.00 -29.66
C MET A 215 -9.81 -9.77 -30.50
N GLN A 216 -8.54 -9.83 -30.07
CA GLN A 216 -7.52 -10.66 -30.72
C GLN A 216 -7.78 -12.16 -30.60
N GLU A 217 -8.30 -12.61 -29.46
CA GLU A 217 -8.69 -14.01 -29.26
C GLU A 217 -9.91 -14.37 -30.12
N GLU A 218 -10.93 -13.51 -30.16
CA GLU A 218 -12.11 -13.68 -31.02
C GLU A 218 -11.72 -13.73 -32.51
N TRP A 219 -10.83 -12.84 -32.97
CA TRP A 219 -10.38 -12.80 -34.36
C TRP A 219 -9.71 -14.11 -34.81
N LYS A 220 -8.96 -14.77 -33.91
CA LYS A 220 -8.28 -16.05 -34.19
C LYS A 220 -9.27 -17.21 -34.40
N LYS A 221 -10.44 -17.18 -33.75
CA LYS A 221 -11.45 -18.26 -33.82
C LYS A 221 -12.09 -18.37 -35.20
N TYR A 222 -12.35 -17.24 -35.86
CA TYR A 222 -13.11 -17.21 -37.12
C TYR A 222 -12.21 -17.33 -38.34
N ALA A 223 -11.75 -18.54 -38.65
CA ALA A 223 -11.01 -18.90 -39.87
C ALA A 223 -11.49 -20.27 -40.38
N PRO A 224 -11.45 -20.57 -41.70
CA PRO A 224 -10.92 -19.80 -42.83
C PRO A 224 -11.91 -18.79 -43.44
N ILE A 225 -11.41 -17.85 -44.26
CA ILE A 225 -12.19 -16.82 -45.00
C ILE A 225 -11.69 -16.74 -46.45
N GLU A 226 -12.56 -16.28 -47.35
CA GLU A 226 -12.24 -16.03 -48.77
C GLU A 226 -11.08 -15.03 -48.97
N GLN A 227 -10.09 -15.41 -49.76
CA GLN A 227 -8.84 -14.64 -49.97
C GLN A 227 -9.07 -13.26 -50.62
N SER A 228 -10.09 -13.13 -51.46
CA SER A 228 -10.47 -11.85 -52.10
C SER A 228 -10.92 -10.81 -51.07
N LYS A 229 -11.54 -11.25 -49.97
CA LYS A 229 -12.17 -10.38 -48.96
C LYS A 229 -11.30 -10.13 -47.73
N ILE A 230 -10.34 -11.02 -47.44
CA ILE A 230 -9.55 -10.96 -46.20
C ILE A 230 -8.62 -9.74 -46.12
N LYS A 231 -8.00 -9.32 -47.24
CA LYS A 231 -6.99 -8.24 -47.23
C LYS A 231 -7.55 -6.91 -46.72
N LYS A 232 -8.71 -6.48 -47.25
CA LYS A 232 -9.36 -5.22 -46.83
C LYS A 232 -9.79 -5.28 -45.37
N LEU A 233 -10.32 -6.42 -44.94
CA LEU A 233 -10.78 -6.62 -43.57
C LEU A 233 -9.62 -6.63 -42.56
N GLN A 234 -8.50 -7.27 -42.91
CA GLN A 234 -7.28 -7.24 -42.09
C GLN A 234 -6.73 -5.82 -41.93
N LYS A 235 -6.67 -5.04 -43.02
CA LYS A 235 -6.22 -3.64 -42.94
C LYS A 235 -7.09 -2.82 -41.98
N ARG A 236 -8.41 -2.99 -42.04
CA ARG A 236 -9.36 -2.35 -41.12
C ARG A 236 -9.12 -2.78 -39.68
N TYR A 237 -9.06 -4.09 -39.43
CA TYR A 237 -8.85 -4.66 -38.10
C TYR A 237 -7.55 -4.19 -37.44
N TYR A 238 -6.41 -4.31 -38.12
CA TYR A 238 -5.12 -3.89 -37.56
C TYR A 238 -5.05 -2.38 -37.34
N GLY A 239 -5.62 -1.58 -38.24
CA GLY A 239 -5.69 -0.13 -38.04
C GLY A 239 -6.52 0.29 -36.81
N LEU A 240 -7.55 -0.48 -36.45
CA LEU A 240 -8.33 -0.25 -35.22
C LEU A 240 -7.54 -0.67 -33.97
N LEU A 241 -6.82 -1.79 -34.02
CA LEU A 241 -5.96 -2.20 -32.91
C LEU A 241 -4.81 -1.21 -32.68
N ASP A 242 -4.22 -0.67 -33.74
CA ASP A 242 -3.14 0.31 -33.65
C ASP A 242 -3.63 1.60 -32.98
N GLN A 243 -4.84 2.07 -33.29
CA GLN A 243 -5.46 3.20 -32.57
C GLN A 243 -5.60 2.94 -31.07
N ILE A 244 -6.06 1.74 -30.67
CA ILE A 244 -6.16 1.37 -29.24
C ILE A 244 -4.76 1.36 -28.60
N ARG A 245 -3.76 0.81 -29.28
CA ARG A 245 -2.37 0.76 -28.79
C ARG A 245 -1.77 2.16 -28.64
N ASP A 246 -2.03 3.06 -29.58
CA ASP A 246 -1.53 4.43 -29.55
C ASP A 246 -2.15 5.24 -28.40
N ILE A 247 -3.46 5.11 -28.16
CA ILE A 247 -4.13 5.70 -27.00
C ILE A 247 -3.49 5.18 -25.71
N ARG A 248 -3.33 3.86 -25.59
CA ARG A 248 -2.72 3.22 -24.41
C ARG A 248 -1.28 3.71 -24.19
N ARG A 249 -0.47 3.77 -25.25
CA ARG A 249 0.93 4.19 -25.19
C ARG A 249 1.04 5.63 -24.73
N THR A 250 0.33 6.54 -25.38
CA THR A 250 0.35 7.98 -25.09
C THR A 250 -0.07 8.26 -23.65
N SER A 251 -1.16 7.63 -23.21
CA SER A 251 -1.68 7.77 -21.85
C SER A 251 -0.76 7.15 -20.81
N SER A 252 -0.11 6.01 -21.13
CA SER A 252 0.86 5.38 -20.25
C SER A 252 2.11 6.25 -20.05
N THR A 253 2.58 6.92 -21.10
CA THR A 253 3.68 7.87 -21.02
C THR A 253 3.31 9.11 -20.20
N ALA A 254 2.14 9.71 -20.42
CA ALA A 254 1.64 10.83 -19.61
C ALA A 254 1.49 10.47 -18.13
N ASN A 255 0.94 9.28 -17.82
CA ASN A 255 0.86 8.77 -16.45
C ASN A 255 2.23 8.60 -15.80
N GLY A 256 3.24 8.16 -16.58
CA GLY A 256 4.62 8.04 -16.13
C GLY A 256 5.22 9.40 -15.74
N GLU A 257 4.97 10.45 -16.54
CA GLU A 257 5.43 11.80 -16.25
C GLU A 257 4.76 12.38 -14.99
N LEU A 258 3.45 12.19 -14.83
CA LEU A 258 2.72 12.61 -13.62
C LEU A 258 3.24 11.90 -12.37
N LYS A 259 3.47 10.57 -12.45
CA LYS A 259 4.05 9.81 -11.34
C LYS A 259 5.47 10.26 -11.00
N LYS A 260 6.29 10.54 -12.01
CA LYS A 260 7.64 11.10 -11.81
C LYS A 260 7.57 12.46 -11.10
N ALA A 261 6.65 13.34 -11.50
CA ALA A 261 6.44 14.63 -10.84
C ALA A 261 6.00 14.47 -9.38
N MET A 262 5.09 13.54 -9.08
CA MET A 262 4.68 13.23 -7.70
C MET A 262 5.82 12.68 -6.84
N VAL A 263 6.73 11.87 -7.41
CA VAL A 263 7.93 11.42 -6.70
C VAL A 263 8.79 12.62 -6.31
N GLN A 264 8.97 13.56 -7.24
CA GLN A 264 9.75 14.77 -7.01
C GLN A 264 9.10 15.65 -5.93
N GLN A 265 7.79 15.88 -6.01
CA GLN A 265 7.04 16.60 -4.98
C GLN A 265 7.17 15.92 -3.61
N ALA A 266 7.01 14.59 -3.55
CA ALA A 266 7.17 13.84 -2.29
C ALA A 266 8.59 13.96 -1.70
N ARG A 267 9.62 14.12 -2.53
CA ARG A 267 10.98 14.40 -2.07
C ARG A 267 11.13 15.82 -1.54
N GLU A 268 10.54 16.80 -2.19
CA GLU A 268 10.55 18.20 -1.73
C GLU A 268 9.85 18.36 -0.38
N LEU A 269 8.81 17.55 -0.12
CA LEU A 269 8.15 17.53 1.19
C LEU A 269 9.08 17.12 2.35
N LEU A 270 10.17 16.39 2.09
CA LEU A 270 11.16 16.03 3.12
C LEU A 270 11.97 17.23 3.61
N GLU A 271 12.09 18.27 2.79
CA GLU A 271 12.87 19.47 3.09
C GLU A 271 12.01 20.57 3.75
N LEU A 272 10.68 20.41 3.81
CA LEU A 272 9.78 21.36 4.45
C LEU A 272 9.95 21.37 5.98
N GLU A 273 10.12 22.57 6.54
CA GLU A 273 10.21 22.76 7.99
C GLU A 273 8.88 22.48 8.71
N ASP A 274 7.74 22.85 8.08
CA ASP A 274 6.42 22.53 8.63
C ASP A 274 6.04 21.07 8.35
N ARG A 275 6.42 20.23 9.33
CA ARG A 275 6.15 18.78 9.30
C ARG A 275 4.67 18.42 9.30
N LYS A 276 3.76 19.28 9.77
CA LYS A 276 2.32 18.96 9.74
C LYS A 276 1.77 19.14 8.34
N ASP A 277 2.09 20.27 7.73
CA ASP A 277 1.69 20.58 6.37
C ASP A 277 2.30 19.59 5.37
N ALA A 278 3.60 19.28 5.49
CA ALA A 278 4.26 18.26 4.67
C ALA A 278 3.56 16.89 4.73
N MET A 279 3.00 16.51 5.87
CA MET A 279 2.29 15.25 6.06
C MET A 279 0.88 15.25 5.46
N GLU A 280 0.18 16.40 5.49
CA GLU A 280 -1.12 16.53 4.83
C GLU A 280 -0.96 16.52 3.31
N GLN A 281 0.05 17.23 2.79
CA GLN A 281 0.40 17.20 1.38
C GLN A 281 0.84 15.80 0.92
N ALA A 282 1.64 15.07 1.71
CA ALA A 282 2.02 13.70 1.38
C ALA A 282 0.80 12.76 1.28
N LYS A 283 -0.21 12.93 2.15
CA LYS A 283 -1.47 12.17 2.07
C LYS A 283 -2.29 12.54 0.84
N ALA A 284 -2.34 13.81 0.48
CA ALA A 284 -3.01 14.27 -0.74
C ALA A 284 -2.34 13.65 -1.97
N LEU A 285 -1.00 13.69 -2.06
CA LEU A 285 -0.25 13.03 -3.12
C LEU A 285 -0.51 11.52 -3.19
N GLN A 286 -0.58 10.82 -2.04
CA GLN A 286 -0.95 9.40 -2.01
C GLN A 286 -2.36 9.13 -2.55
N ALA A 287 -3.31 10.02 -2.30
CA ALA A 287 -4.67 9.92 -2.82
C ALA A 287 -4.72 10.17 -4.33
N GLU A 288 -3.95 11.14 -4.83
CA GLU A 288 -3.84 11.44 -6.25
C GLU A 288 -3.10 10.34 -7.02
N TRP A 289 -2.02 9.79 -6.45
CA TRP A 289 -1.28 8.66 -7.04
C TRP A 289 -2.18 7.48 -7.39
N LYS A 290 -3.15 7.17 -6.53
CA LYS A 290 -4.12 6.08 -6.73
C LYS A 290 -5.10 6.36 -7.88
N LYS A 291 -5.33 7.62 -8.22
CA LYS A 291 -6.17 8.02 -9.35
C LYS A 291 -5.43 7.93 -10.67
N ILE A 292 -4.10 8.07 -10.65
CA ILE A 292 -3.28 7.92 -11.86
C ILE A 292 -3.27 6.45 -12.30
N GLY A 293 -3.60 6.23 -13.57
CA GLY A 293 -3.56 4.92 -14.18
C GLY A 293 -2.15 4.30 -14.28
N PRO A 294 -2.02 3.08 -14.80
CA PRO A 294 -0.72 2.43 -14.94
C PRO A 294 0.19 3.16 -15.93
N ALA A 295 1.47 3.28 -15.58
CA ALA A 295 2.54 3.69 -16.48
C ALA A 295 3.21 2.46 -17.12
N ALA A 296 4.32 2.65 -17.84
CA ALA A 296 5.11 1.52 -18.33
C ALA A 296 5.60 0.68 -17.14
N TYR A 297 5.54 -0.65 -17.22
CA TYR A 297 5.78 -1.54 -16.07
C TYR A 297 7.06 -1.24 -15.27
N ARG A 298 8.17 -0.96 -15.96
CA ARG A 298 9.46 -0.63 -15.32
C ARG A 298 9.42 0.72 -14.59
N GLU A 299 8.83 1.73 -15.23
CA GLU A 299 8.70 3.08 -14.67
C GLU A 299 7.75 3.09 -13.49
N ASP A 300 6.61 2.41 -13.61
CA ASP A 300 5.60 2.34 -12.56
C ASP A 300 6.16 1.74 -11.28
N ARG A 301 6.91 0.64 -11.39
CA ARG A 301 7.61 0.02 -10.27
C ARG A 301 8.65 0.95 -9.66
N LYS A 302 9.51 1.54 -10.49
CA LYS A 302 10.57 2.45 -10.04
C LYS A 302 10.00 3.65 -9.30
N TYR A 303 9.05 4.35 -9.91
CA TYR A 303 8.45 5.54 -9.33
C TYR A 303 7.63 5.20 -8.08
N TRP A 304 6.96 4.06 -8.02
CA TRP A 304 6.28 3.61 -6.80
C TRP A 304 7.24 3.36 -5.65
N GLU A 305 8.36 2.65 -5.90
CA GLU A 305 9.40 2.40 -4.89
C GLU A 305 10.00 3.72 -4.37
N GLU A 306 10.32 4.65 -5.27
CA GLU A 306 10.86 5.97 -4.91
C GLU A 306 9.85 6.85 -4.17
N PHE A 307 8.59 6.91 -4.64
CA PHE A 307 7.51 7.66 -4.00
C PHE A 307 7.21 7.14 -2.60
N ARG A 308 7.13 5.81 -2.46
CA ARG A 308 6.89 5.16 -1.17
C ARG A 308 8.05 5.41 -0.22
N ALA A 309 9.29 5.30 -0.66
CA ALA A 309 10.46 5.57 0.18
C ALA A 309 10.45 7.01 0.72
N ALA A 310 10.09 8.00 -0.12
CA ALA A 310 9.97 9.39 0.31
C ALA A 310 8.85 9.59 1.35
N CYS A 311 7.67 9.00 1.11
CA CYS A 311 6.58 9.02 2.08
C CYS A 311 6.98 8.35 3.40
N ASP A 312 7.54 7.13 3.35
CA ASP A 312 7.92 6.35 4.53
C ASP A 312 8.95 7.11 5.38
N ALA A 313 9.88 7.83 4.75
CA ALA A 313 10.82 8.71 5.45
C ALA A 313 10.12 9.83 6.23
N LEU A 314 9.12 10.51 5.64
CA LEU A 314 8.32 11.55 6.34
C LEU A 314 7.59 10.97 7.56
N PHE A 315 6.90 9.83 7.38
CA PHE A 315 6.17 9.18 8.47
C PHE A 315 7.12 8.70 9.57
N LYS A 316 8.30 8.18 9.21
CA LYS A 316 9.33 7.74 10.16
C LYS A 316 9.86 8.90 11.01
N GLN A 317 10.22 10.03 10.39
CA GLN A 317 10.67 11.21 11.12
C GLN A 317 9.62 11.73 12.12
N ARG A 318 8.33 11.72 11.73
CA ARG A 318 7.22 12.07 12.64
C ARG A 318 7.15 11.13 13.84
N ASP A 319 7.24 9.83 13.58
CA ASP A 319 7.11 8.81 14.63
C ASP A 319 8.29 8.84 15.58
N GLU A 320 9.50 9.08 15.07
CA GLU A 320 10.70 9.34 15.88
C GLU A 320 10.55 10.59 16.74
N ALA A 321 10.07 11.71 16.17
CA ALA A 321 9.83 12.94 16.93
C ALA A 321 8.77 12.74 18.04
N LYS A 322 7.67 12.02 17.74
CA LYS A 322 6.66 11.67 18.75
C LYS A 322 7.22 10.76 19.83
N LYS A 323 8.05 9.77 19.45
CA LYS A 323 8.69 8.85 20.40
C LYS A 323 9.68 9.59 21.30
N ALA A 324 10.46 10.52 20.76
CA ALA A 324 11.36 11.37 21.53
C ALA A 324 10.60 12.21 22.57
N ILE A 325 9.54 12.92 22.14
CA ILE A 325 8.69 13.70 23.05
C ILE A 325 8.05 12.81 24.13
N ARG A 326 7.57 11.62 23.76
CA ARG A 326 7.01 10.68 24.72
C ARG A 326 8.05 10.19 25.71
N SER A 327 9.26 9.84 25.25
CA SER A 327 10.35 9.42 26.13
C SER A 327 10.79 10.52 27.08
N GLU A 328 10.82 11.78 26.64
CA GLU A 328 11.10 12.93 27.52
C GLU A 328 10.02 13.08 28.60
N ILE A 329 8.75 12.92 28.25
CA ILE A 329 7.62 12.97 29.19
C ILE A 329 7.74 11.81 30.20
N ASP A 330 7.92 10.57 29.71
CA ASP A 330 8.03 9.38 30.56
C ASP A 330 9.21 9.50 31.54
N ASN A 331 10.37 9.98 31.08
CA ASN A 331 11.54 10.23 31.92
C ASN A 331 11.26 11.31 32.99
N ALA A 332 10.59 12.40 32.62
CA ALA A 332 10.23 13.46 33.57
C ALA A 332 9.21 12.98 34.63
N VAL A 333 8.24 12.15 34.25
CA VAL A 333 7.29 11.53 35.18
C VAL A 333 8.01 10.58 36.14
N GLN A 334 8.90 9.72 35.63
CA GLN A 334 9.68 8.81 36.47
C GLN A 334 10.57 9.56 37.47
N ALA A 335 11.32 10.57 37.03
CA ALA A 335 12.15 11.39 37.90
C ALA A 335 11.32 12.10 38.99
N SER A 336 10.19 12.70 38.61
CA SER A 336 9.28 13.38 39.56
C SER A 336 8.69 12.39 40.57
N SER A 337 8.30 11.19 40.13
CA SER A 337 7.71 10.16 40.99
C SER A 337 8.73 9.58 41.97
N ALA A 338 9.99 9.41 41.55
CA ALA A 338 11.09 8.99 42.42
C ALA A 338 11.35 10.02 43.54
N ILE A 339 11.31 11.31 43.21
CA ILE A 339 11.45 12.39 44.20
C ILE A 339 10.28 12.40 45.18
N LEU A 340 9.04 12.24 44.68
CA LEU A 340 7.85 12.16 45.54
C LEU A 340 7.94 10.98 46.53
N LYS A 341 8.44 9.83 46.07
CA LYS A 341 8.67 8.68 46.95
C LYS A 341 9.71 8.99 48.03
N GLN A 342 10.83 9.61 47.68
CA GLN A 342 11.85 10.00 48.67
C GLN A 342 11.32 11.02 49.69
N LEU A 343 10.46 11.97 49.26
CA LEU A 343 9.77 12.88 50.17
C LEU A 343 8.78 12.15 51.09
N GLU A 344 8.06 11.15 50.57
CA GLU A 344 7.17 10.32 51.36
C GLU A 344 7.92 9.48 52.40
N ASP A 345 9.09 8.95 52.04
CA ASP A 345 9.97 8.22 52.97
C ASP A 345 10.39 9.11 54.16
N LEU A 346 10.67 10.40 53.94
CA LEU A 346 10.99 11.36 55.02
C LEU A 346 9.86 11.50 56.05
N LEU A 347 8.60 11.25 55.68
CA LEU A 347 7.49 11.31 56.63
C LEU A 347 7.48 10.14 57.62
N SER A 348 8.16 9.05 57.30
CA SER A 348 8.17 7.81 58.09
C SER A 348 9.41 7.66 58.98
N ILE A 349 10.36 8.57 58.85
CA ILE A 349 11.63 8.57 59.56
C ILE A 349 11.47 9.13 60.99
N ASP A 350 12.31 8.67 61.93
CA ASP A 350 12.35 9.12 63.33
C ASP A 350 12.80 10.59 63.45
N GLU A 351 12.62 11.18 64.63
CA GLU A 351 12.84 12.61 64.85
C GLU A 351 14.31 13.05 64.78
N GLU A 352 15.23 12.17 65.17
CA GLU A 352 16.67 12.47 65.18
C GLU A 352 17.20 12.49 63.74
N THR A 353 16.92 11.44 62.98
CA THR A 353 17.32 11.35 61.57
C THR A 353 16.57 12.33 60.67
N LEU A 354 15.31 12.65 60.98
CA LEU A 354 14.56 13.71 60.28
C LEU A 354 15.28 15.06 60.43
N ARG A 355 15.79 15.41 61.62
CA ARG A 355 16.50 16.67 61.87
C ARG A 355 17.69 16.86 60.92
N ASP A 356 18.46 15.81 60.69
CA ASP A 356 19.63 15.85 59.82
C ASP A 356 19.27 15.86 58.32
N SER A 357 18.06 15.42 57.98
CA SER A 357 17.57 15.39 56.60
C SER A 357 17.19 16.76 56.01
N ARG A 358 17.29 17.88 56.76
CA ARG A 358 16.94 19.23 56.26
C ARG A 358 17.63 19.59 54.94
N LYS A 359 18.90 19.18 54.75
CA LYS A 359 19.64 19.41 53.50
C LYS A 359 19.11 18.55 52.35
N LEU A 360 18.80 17.28 52.62
CA LEU A 360 18.21 16.37 51.65
C LEU A 360 16.82 16.85 51.21
N PHE A 361 15.99 17.30 52.16
CA PHE A 361 14.69 17.89 51.84
C PHE A 361 14.82 19.10 50.90
N ALA A 362 15.75 20.00 51.17
CA ALA A 362 16.01 21.16 50.32
C ALA A 362 16.53 20.77 48.92
N SER A 363 17.36 19.73 48.81
CA SER A 363 17.80 19.23 47.50
C SER A 363 16.64 18.59 46.72
N LEU A 364 15.80 17.78 47.37
CA LEU A 364 14.63 17.17 46.72
C LEU A 364 13.62 18.21 46.21
N GLN A 365 13.39 19.29 46.97
CA GLN A 365 12.57 20.41 46.53
C GLN A 365 13.14 21.09 45.27
N ARG A 366 14.46 21.30 45.24
CA ARG A 366 15.14 21.90 44.09
C ARG A 366 15.07 20.97 42.87
N ASP A 367 15.40 19.69 43.05
CA ASP A 367 15.44 18.70 41.98
C ASP A 367 14.06 18.48 41.36
N PHE A 368 13.00 18.50 42.18
CA PHE A 368 11.63 18.44 41.68
C PHE A 368 11.35 19.63 40.75
N ASN A 369 11.61 20.85 41.21
CA ASN A 369 11.35 22.07 40.42
C ASN A 369 12.17 22.14 39.13
N GLN A 370 13.41 21.62 39.13
CA GLN A 370 14.26 21.58 37.93
C GLN A 370 13.78 20.54 36.91
N ASN A 371 13.36 19.37 37.38
CA ASN A 371 12.92 18.27 36.52
C ASN A 371 11.43 18.36 36.12
N PHE A 372 10.69 19.31 36.70
CA PHE A 372 9.27 19.51 36.43
C PHE A 372 9.04 20.14 35.06
N SER A 373 8.94 19.29 34.05
CA SER A 373 8.80 19.70 32.65
C SER A 373 7.46 20.37 32.36
N PRO A 374 7.43 21.51 31.63
CA PRO A 374 6.19 22.14 31.19
C PRO A 374 5.43 21.30 30.15
N ARG A 375 6.06 20.27 29.57
CA ARG A 375 5.45 19.35 28.58
C ARG A 375 4.54 18.29 29.22
N LEU A 376 4.55 18.16 30.55
CA LEU A 376 3.64 17.30 31.30
C LEU A 376 2.20 17.82 31.13
N LYS A 377 1.28 16.94 30.69
CA LYS A 377 -0.13 17.29 30.46
C LYS A 377 -0.98 17.01 31.70
N LYS A 378 -1.73 15.89 31.70
CA LYS A 378 -2.66 15.53 32.76
C LYS A 378 -1.94 15.23 34.10
N GLU A 379 -0.79 14.56 34.02
CA GLU A 379 0.01 14.16 35.19
C GLU A 379 0.60 15.37 35.94
N ARG A 380 0.76 16.51 35.27
CA ARG A 380 1.35 17.73 35.85
C ARG A 380 0.63 18.17 37.12
N ARG A 381 -0.71 18.25 37.06
CA ARG A 381 -1.52 18.71 38.20
C ARG A 381 -1.42 17.73 39.37
N GLN A 382 -1.54 16.43 39.07
CA GLN A 382 -1.47 15.39 40.09
C GLN A 382 -0.12 15.38 40.81
N LEU A 383 0.99 15.42 40.07
CA LEU A 383 2.34 15.45 40.65
C LEU A 383 2.57 16.73 41.47
N GLN A 384 2.09 17.88 41.00
CA GLN A 384 2.20 19.15 41.73
C GLN A 384 1.41 19.14 43.03
N ASP A 385 0.18 18.62 43.02
CA ASP A 385 -0.69 18.56 44.20
C ASP A 385 -0.09 17.61 45.24
N GLN A 386 0.42 16.45 44.81
CA GLN A 386 1.14 15.51 45.67
C GLN A 386 2.40 16.15 46.28
N PHE A 387 3.23 16.80 45.47
CA PHE A 387 4.43 17.51 45.93
C PHE A 387 4.08 18.55 47.00
N ASN A 388 3.17 19.47 46.68
CA ASN A 388 2.75 20.53 47.59
C ASN A 388 2.19 19.97 48.91
N GLY A 389 1.44 18.86 48.84
CA GLY A 389 0.93 18.16 50.02
C GLY A 389 2.03 17.57 50.90
N LEU A 390 3.02 16.89 50.31
CA LEU A 390 4.16 16.32 51.02
C LEU A 390 5.03 17.42 51.65
N ILE A 391 5.34 18.48 50.91
CA ILE A 391 6.11 19.63 51.42
C ILE A 391 5.46 20.20 52.68
N ARG A 392 4.15 20.49 52.65
CA ARG A 392 3.43 21.03 53.82
C ARG A 392 3.51 20.10 55.03
N LYS A 393 3.40 18.78 54.83
CA LYS A 393 3.47 17.79 55.93
C LYS A 393 4.86 17.71 56.53
N ILE A 394 5.91 17.69 55.70
CA ILE A 394 7.30 17.60 56.14
C ILE A 394 7.72 18.89 56.86
N GLU A 395 7.35 20.06 56.32
CA GLU A 395 7.59 21.35 56.97
C GLU A 395 6.88 21.43 58.33
N ALA A 396 5.67 20.90 58.45
CA ALA A 396 4.97 20.83 59.73
C ALA A 396 5.71 19.94 60.74
N ARG A 397 6.26 18.78 60.32
CA ARG A 397 7.12 17.97 61.20
C ARG A 397 8.40 18.72 61.60
N PHE A 398 9.06 19.39 60.66
CA PHE A 398 10.25 20.19 60.96
C PHE A 398 10.01 21.30 61.96
N ARG A 399 8.84 21.95 61.91
CA ARG A 399 8.46 23.00 62.88
C ARG A 399 8.34 22.47 64.30
N LYS A 400 7.80 21.26 64.48
CA LYS A 400 7.62 20.65 65.81
C LYS A 400 8.91 20.18 66.47
N LEU A 401 9.93 19.84 65.68
CA LEU A 401 11.19 19.34 66.21
C LEU A 401 11.92 20.41 67.03
N PRO A 402 12.43 20.08 68.23
CA PRO A 402 13.32 20.97 68.94
C PRO A 402 14.60 21.22 68.15
N ASP A 403 15.10 22.45 68.18
CA ASP A 403 16.43 22.73 67.66
C ASP A 403 17.52 22.19 68.62
N LYS A 404 18.74 22.02 68.10
CA LYS A 404 19.86 21.44 68.87
C LYS A 404 20.13 22.17 70.19
N LYS A 405 19.97 23.50 70.20
CA LYS A 405 20.13 24.32 71.40
C LYS A 405 19.08 24.03 72.48
N GLN A 406 17.83 23.77 72.08
CA GLN A 406 16.76 23.43 73.02
C GLN A 406 16.99 22.07 73.67
N LEU A 407 17.46 21.07 72.90
CA LEU A 407 17.85 19.78 73.47
C LEU A 407 19.04 19.89 74.44
N GLN A 408 20.05 20.69 74.10
CA GLN A 408 21.19 20.95 74.99
C GLN A 408 20.74 21.63 76.29
N ALA A 409 19.90 22.66 76.19
CA ALA A 409 19.34 23.33 77.36
C ALA A 409 18.55 22.37 78.25
N LEU A 410 17.69 21.53 77.66
CA LEU A 410 16.92 20.53 78.38
C LEU A 410 17.82 19.54 79.11
N SER A 411 18.79 18.93 78.40
CA SER A 411 19.70 17.94 78.97
C SER A 411 20.54 18.52 80.13
N ALA A 412 21.04 19.75 79.97
CA ALA A 412 21.80 20.44 81.02
C ALA A 412 20.95 20.72 82.27
N LEU A 413 19.71 21.22 82.09
CA LEU A 413 18.80 21.47 83.20
C LEU A 413 18.27 20.19 83.84
N GLU A 414 18.08 19.10 83.09
CA GLU A 414 17.72 17.79 83.64
C GLU A 414 18.81 17.24 84.55
N ALA A 415 20.09 17.37 84.15
CA ALA A 415 21.22 16.99 84.98
C ALA A 415 21.28 17.79 86.29
N ARG A 416 21.09 19.12 86.23
CA ARG A 416 20.99 19.99 87.42
C ARG A 416 19.80 19.63 88.30
N SER A 417 18.62 19.46 87.69
CA SER A 417 17.41 19.03 88.40
C SER A 417 17.65 17.71 89.13
N GLY A 418 18.34 16.76 88.51
CA GLY A 418 18.68 15.47 89.11
C GLY A 418 19.47 15.59 90.41
N LEU A 419 20.50 16.45 90.44
CA LEU A 419 21.26 16.72 91.67
C LEU A 419 20.40 17.37 92.76
N CYS A 420 19.57 18.36 92.40
CA CYS A 420 18.64 18.98 93.35
C CYS A 420 17.64 17.95 93.90
N LEU A 421 17.05 17.12 93.05
CA LEU A 421 16.07 16.11 93.45
C LEU A 421 16.65 15.07 94.43
N ASN A 422 17.90 14.66 94.21
CA ASN A 422 18.59 13.75 95.12
C ASN A 422 18.78 14.37 96.51
N LEU A 423 19.25 15.63 96.56
CA LEU A 423 19.40 16.37 97.81
C LEU A 423 18.05 16.56 98.50
N GLU A 424 17.00 16.95 97.77
CA GLU A 424 15.66 17.13 98.31
C GLU A 424 15.11 15.86 98.95
N ARG A 425 15.29 14.70 98.30
CA ARG A 425 14.85 13.41 98.84
C ARG A 425 15.59 13.06 100.14
N GLN A 426 16.88 13.35 100.22
CA GLN A 426 17.66 13.15 101.44
C GLN A 426 17.16 14.07 102.56
N LEU A 427 17.03 15.37 102.28
CA LEU A 427 16.61 16.36 103.28
C LEU A 427 15.18 16.11 103.79
N LEU A 428 14.24 15.74 102.91
CA LEU A 428 12.85 15.45 103.29
C LEU A 428 12.69 14.14 104.07
N ALA A 429 13.71 13.27 104.06
CA ALA A 429 13.73 12.05 104.87
C ALA A 429 14.31 12.27 106.28
N CYS A 430 14.91 13.43 106.56
CA CYS A 430 15.48 13.76 107.86
C CYS A 430 14.39 13.98 108.91
N SER A 431 14.57 13.42 110.11
CA SER A 431 13.64 13.56 111.24
C SER A 431 14.04 14.64 112.25
N ASP A 432 15.28 15.13 112.19
CA ASP A 432 15.83 16.12 113.10
C ASP A 432 16.85 17.05 112.42
N ASP A 433 17.21 18.14 113.09
CA ASP A 433 18.13 19.14 112.54
C ASP A 433 19.57 18.61 112.39
N GLN A 434 19.96 17.58 113.15
CA GLN A 434 21.32 17.01 113.07
C GLN A 434 21.51 16.18 111.79
N SER A 435 20.55 15.30 111.50
CA SER A 435 20.52 14.52 110.26
C SER A 435 20.40 15.41 109.02
N LEU A 436 19.63 16.51 109.11
CA LEU A 436 19.54 17.52 108.05
C LEU A 436 20.89 18.18 107.76
N GLN A 437 21.62 18.62 108.80
CA GLN A 437 22.95 19.23 108.60
C GLN A 437 23.98 18.23 108.05
N ALA A 438 23.90 16.95 108.45
CA ALA A 438 24.74 15.90 107.88
C ALA A 438 24.49 15.70 106.37
N SER A 439 23.22 15.61 105.96
CA SER A 439 22.87 15.48 104.53
C SER A 439 23.23 16.72 103.70
N LEU A 440 23.19 17.93 104.27
CA LEU A 440 23.68 19.14 103.60
C LEU A 440 25.19 19.12 103.37
N ALA A 441 25.96 18.57 104.32
CA ALA A 441 27.41 18.49 104.22
C ALA A 441 27.88 17.45 103.19
N GLU A 442 27.07 16.44 102.89
CA GLU A 442 27.33 15.40 101.89
C GLU A 442 27.09 15.86 100.44
N PHE A 443 26.51 17.04 100.22
CA PHE A 443 26.24 17.54 98.88
C PHE A 443 27.54 17.84 98.11
N ASP A 444 27.73 17.14 96.98
CA ASP A 444 28.89 17.34 96.11
C ASP A 444 28.74 18.61 95.26
N ARG A 445 29.30 19.70 95.79
CA ARG A 445 29.35 20.99 95.08
C ARG A 445 30.20 20.94 93.82
N SER A 446 31.22 20.09 93.77
CA SER A 446 32.09 19.96 92.59
C SER A 446 31.34 19.31 91.42
N ALA A 447 30.45 18.36 91.70
CA ALA A 447 29.56 17.78 90.70
C ALA A 447 28.58 18.81 90.11
N TRP A 448 28.08 19.75 90.91
CA TRP A 448 27.23 20.85 90.41
C TRP A 448 27.99 21.81 89.49
N GLU A 449 29.20 22.21 89.88
CA GLU A 449 30.02 23.16 89.14
C GLU A 449 30.59 22.55 87.83
N ALA A 450 30.70 21.22 87.75
CA ALA A 450 31.15 20.51 86.56
C ALA A 450 30.09 20.36 85.44
N LEU A 451 28.82 20.68 85.72
CA LEU A 451 27.74 20.55 84.72
C LEU A 451 27.82 21.64 83.64
N GLU A 452 27.59 21.26 82.39
CA GLU A 452 27.55 22.17 81.24
C GLU A 452 26.46 23.24 81.39
N ASP A 453 26.69 24.46 80.91
CA ASP A 453 25.70 25.56 80.93
C ASP A 453 24.53 25.24 79.96
N SER A 454 23.28 25.41 80.41
CA SER A 454 22.10 25.24 79.55
C SER A 454 21.98 26.31 78.45
N GLY A 455 22.72 27.41 78.55
CA GLY A 455 22.59 28.56 77.65
C GLY A 455 21.29 29.34 77.85
N THR A 456 20.58 29.10 78.95
CA THR A 456 19.33 29.77 79.31
C THR A 456 19.47 30.47 80.68
N PRO A 457 19.96 31.73 80.72
CA PRO A 457 20.40 32.35 81.97
C PRO A 457 19.29 32.52 83.00
N GLU A 458 18.04 32.73 82.57
CA GLU A 458 16.89 32.83 83.47
C GLU A 458 16.63 31.50 84.22
N PHE A 459 16.70 30.36 83.52
CA PHE A 459 16.46 29.06 84.15
C PHE A 459 17.67 28.58 84.94
N GLU A 460 18.89 28.91 84.51
CA GLU A 460 20.10 28.72 85.34
C GLU A 460 20.00 29.49 86.66
N GLN A 461 19.52 30.73 86.62
CA GLN A 461 19.31 31.52 87.84
C GLN A 461 18.27 30.85 88.75
N ARG A 462 17.15 30.36 88.21
CA ARG A 462 16.13 29.64 88.98
C ARG A 462 16.68 28.34 89.58
N MET A 463 17.49 27.59 88.84
CA MET A 463 18.16 26.38 89.35
C MET A 463 19.12 26.70 90.49
N ASN A 464 19.96 27.73 90.32
CA ASN A 464 20.87 28.17 91.37
C ASN A 464 20.12 28.67 92.60
N GLN A 465 18.99 29.38 92.43
CA GLN A 465 18.12 29.79 93.54
C GLN A 465 17.50 28.61 94.27
N ARG A 466 17.05 27.58 93.53
CA ARG A 466 16.53 26.33 94.11
C ARG A 466 17.60 25.64 94.97
N LEU A 467 18.80 25.46 94.44
CA LEU A 467 19.91 24.86 95.19
C LEU A 467 20.30 25.72 96.41
N ASP A 468 20.44 27.03 96.25
CA ASP A 468 20.78 27.95 97.33
C ASP A 468 19.75 27.93 98.47
N ALA A 469 18.47 27.82 98.15
CA ALA A 469 17.39 27.73 99.14
C ALA A 469 17.51 26.44 99.97
N LEU A 470 17.90 25.33 99.33
CA LEU A 470 18.16 24.05 100.02
C LEU A 470 19.41 24.13 100.91
N LEU A 471 20.53 24.65 100.39
CA LEU A 471 21.80 24.71 101.12
C LEU A 471 21.77 25.67 102.32
N LYS A 472 20.90 26.69 102.30
CA LYS A 472 20.75 27.67 103.39
C LYS A 472 19.74 27.22 104.46
N ILE A 473 19.14 26.04 104.32
CA ILE A 473 18.11 25.58 105.24
C ILE A 473 18.74 25.18 106.58
N GLY A 474 18.29 25.84 107.66
CA GLY A 474 18.89 25.69 108.99
C GLY A 474 18.14 24.76 109.93
N SER A 475 16.92 24.36 109.59
CA SER A 475 16.08 23.47 110.42
C SER A 475 15.02 22.74 109.59
N VAL A 476 14.52 21.62 110.11
CA VAL A 476 13.45 20.81 109.49
C VAL A 476 12.14 21.62 109.36
N GLU A 477 11.85 22.51 110.32
CA GLU A 477 10.69 23.41 110.24
C GLU A 477 10.76 24.35 109.03
N LYS A 478 11.94 24.92 108.75
CA LYS A 478 12.16 25.78 107.58
C LYS A 478 12.07 24.98 106.28
N LEU A 479 12.49 23.72 106.28
CA LEU A 479 12.35 22.82 105.13
C LEU A 479 10.88 22.53 104.80
N HIS A 480 10.05 22.23 105.80
CA HIS A 480 8.61 22.06 105.58
C HIS A 480 7.92 23.34 105.13
N LYS A 481 8.33 24.49 105.67
CA LYS A 481 7.83 25.79 105.20
C LYS A 481 8.18 26.03 103.72
N LEU A 482 9.44 25.80 103.34
CA LEU A 482 9.89 25.93 101.94
C LEU A 482 9.12 24.96 101.03
N GLN A 483 8.92 23.71 101.46
CA GLN A 483 8.13 22.71 100.74
C GLN A 483 6.68 23.15 100.51
N GLY A 484 6.03 23.78 101.49
CA GLY A 484 4.67 24.31 101.34
C GLY A 484 4.61 25.49 100.36
N GLU A 485 5.59 26.39 100.41
CA GLU A 485 5.70 27.54 99.50
C GLU A 485 5.95 27.09 98.04
N THR A 486 6.83 26.10 97.84
CA THR A 486 7.15 25.54 96.53
C THR A 486 6.01 24.71 95.95
N GLU A 487 5.24 23.99 96.78
CA GLU A 487 4.02 23.30 96.35
C GLU A 487 2.98 24.29 95.82
N GLN A 488 2.76 25.41 96.51
CA GLN A 488 1.86 26.47 96.02
C GLN A 488 2.35 27.08 94.70
N LEU A 489 3.66 27.29 94.56
CA LEU A 489 4.27 27.77 93.31
C LEU A 489 4.09 26.75 92.18
N ALA A 490 4.28 25.46 92.46
CA ALA A 490 4.10 24.37 91.52
C ALA A 490 2.65 24.31 91.00
N ARG A 491 1.67 24.40 91.90
CA ARG A 491 0.23 24.43 91.56
C ARG A 491 -0.11 25.65 90.69
N ARG A 492 0.36 26.85 91.07
CA ARG A 492 0.18 28.08 90.25
C ARG A 492 0.75 27.93 88.85
N MET A 493 1.93 27.33 88.74
CA MET A 493 2.58 27.11 87.45
C MET A 493 1.81 26.10 86.57
N LEU A 494 1.35 24.98 87.14
CA LEU A 494 0.50 24.00 86.45
C LEU A 494 -0.79 24.62 85.95
N VAL A 495 -1.52 25.34 86.81
CA VAL A 495 -2.79 25.99 86.44
C VAL A 495 -2.60 27.01 85.32
N ASN A 496 -1.51 27.79 85.35
CA ASN A 496 -1.19 28.71 84.25
C ASN A 496 -1.01 27.96 82.92
N ALA A 497 -0.23 26.89 82.94
CA ALA A 497 0.06 26.12 81.74
C ALA A 497 -1.15 25.30 81.25
N GLU A 498 -2.04 24.84 82.15
CA GLU A 498 -3.33 24.22 81.81
C GLU A 498 -4.28 25.22 81.12
N ILE A 499 -4.31 26.49 81.55
CA ILE A 499 -5.09 27.55 80.88
C ILE A 499 -4.57 27.74 79.45
N ARG A 500 -3.24 27.85 79.27
CA ARG A 500 -2.61 28.00 77.95
C ARG A 500 -2.83 26.78 77.03
N ALA A 501 -2.75 25.58 77.60
CA ALA A 501 -2.99 24.34 76.87
C ALA A 501 -4.49 24.07 76.59
N ASN A 502 -5.39 24.88 77.16
CA ASN A 502 -6.83 24.68 77.17
C ASN A 502 -7.23 23.30 77.73
N LEU A 503 -6.64 22.92 78.87
CA LEU A 503 -6.93 21.71 79.65
C LEU A 503 -7.67 22.09 80.94
N GLU A 504 -8.47 21.16 81.48
CA GLU A 504 -9.16 21.35 82.76
C GLU A 504 -8.21 21.16 83.95
N SER A 505 -8.30 22.03 84.95
CA SER A 505 -7.58 21.90 86.22
C SER A 505 -8.33 20.96 87.18
N PRO A 506 -7.63 20.20 88.04
CA PRO A 506 -8.25 19.38 89.09
C PRO A 506 -9.19 20.17 90.00
N GLU A 507 -10.13 19.49 90.65
CA GLU A 507 -11.17 20.15 91.46
C GLU A 507 -10.60 21.06 92.55
N GLN A 508 -9.50 20.65 93.18
CA GLN A 508 -8.82 21.38 94.25
C GLN A 508 -8.22 22.73 93.77
N ASP A 509 -7.85 22.82 92.49
CA ASP A 509 -7.21 23.99 91.89
C ASP A 509 -8.18 24.85 91.05
N ARG A 510 -9.46 24.47 90.93
CA ARG A 510 -10.49 25.28 90.23
C ARG A 510 -10.61 26.72 90.77
N PRO A 511 -10.57 26.98 92.10
CA PRO A 511 -10.59 28.34 92.62
C PRO A 511 -9.39 29.16 92.16
N LEU A 512 -8.19 28.57 92.20
CA LEU A 512 -6.95 29.19 91.74
C LEU A 512 -7.00 29.49 90.24
N ARG A 513 -7.55 28.56 89.43
CA ARG A 513 -7.77 28.78 88.00
C ARG A 513 -8.68 29.99 87.74
N MET A 514 -9.80 30.09 88.46
CA MET A 514 -10.74 31.19 88.31
C MET A 514 -10.11 32.54 88.71
N GLU A 515 -9.34 32.58 89.81
CA GLU A 515 -8.55 33.76 90.20
C GLU A 515 -7.55 34.18 89.11
N MET A 516 -6.81 33.21 88.55
CA MET A 516 -5.84 33.46 87.49
C MET A 516 -6.51 33.94 86.19
N GLN A 517 -7.64 33.36 85.79
CA GLN A 517 -8.38 33.80 84.60
C GLN A 517 -8.98 35.21 84.79
N LEU A 518 -9.49 35.53 85.99
CA LEU A 518 -9.99 36.87 86.30
C LEU A 518 -8.87 37.92 86.27
N SER A 519 -7.71 37.62 86.86
CA SER A 519 -6.54 38.52 86.81
C SER A 519 -5.98 38.69 85.40
N GLN A 520 -5.99 37.64 84.56
CA GLN A 520 -5.61 37.71 83.15
C GLN A 520 -6.61 38.55 82.34
N LEU A 521 -7.91 38.43 82.60
CA LEU A 521 -8.93 39.27 81.97
C LEU A 521 -8.75 40.75 82.37
N GLN A 522 -8.51 41.05 83.66
CA GLN A 522 -8.27 42.41 84.15
C GLN A 522 -7.00 43.03 83.55
N SER A 523 -5.94 42.26 83.35
CA SER A 523 -4.69 42.72 82.74
C SER A 523 -4.72 42.79 81.20
N ASN A 524 -5.55 41.98 80.54
CA ASN A 524 -5.65 41.91 79.07
C ASN A 524 -6.93 42.54 78.49
N PHE A 525 -7.69 43.33 79.25
CA PHE A 525 -8.85 44.07 78.74
C PHE A 525 -8.42 44.96 77.53
N GLY A 526 -8.77 44.54 76.31
CA GLY A 526 -8.48 45.25 75.07
C GLY A 526 -7.43 44.63 74.13
N LYS A 527 -6.79 43.50 74.48
CA LYS A 527 -5.90 42.74 73.58
C LYS A 527 -6.37 41.29 73.47
N ALA A 528 -7.24 41.00 72.50
CA ALA A 528 -7.53 39.62 72.13
C ALA A 528 -6.28 39.02 71.46
N ALA A 529 -5.50 38.23 72.19
CA ALA A 529 -4.38 37.49 71.62
C ALA A 529 -4.93 36.29 70.82
N LEU A 530 -4.93 36.41 69.49
CA LEU A 530 -4.87 35.24 68.62
C LEU A 530 -3.48 34.66 68.82
N GLU A 531 -3.33 33.67 69.69
CA GLU A 531 -2.05 32.99 69.90
C GLU A 531 -1.63 32.26 68.62
N GLU A 532 -0.55 32.72 67.99
CA GLU A 532 0.02 32.05 66.83
C GLU A 532 0.62 30.71 67.24
N ALA A 533 0.65 29.73 66.32
CA ALA A 533 1.22 28.40 66.59
C ALA A 533 2.68 28.45 67.08
N GLY A 534 3.45 29.48 66.70
CA GLY A 534 4.82 29.70 67.18
C GLY A 534 4.89 30.10 68.66
N ASP A 535 3.92 30.86 69.17
CA ASP A 535 3.85 31.23 70.58
C ASP A 535 3.52 30.02 71.45
N ARG A 536 2.63 29.14 70.99
CA ARG A 536 2.26 27.92 71.74
C ARG A 536 3.45 26.99 71.96
N GLN A 537 4.23 26.71 70.92
CA GLN A 537 5.40 25.84 71.01
C GLN A 537 6.49 26.47 71.89
N ARG A 538 6.70 27.78 71.78
CA ARG A 538 7.61 28.52 72.65
C ARG A 538 7.17 28.41 74.12
N GLN A 539 5.90 28.64 74.40
CA GLN A 539 5.32 28.52 75.74
C GLN A 539 5.46 27.09 76.29
N GLY A 540 5.29 26.06 75.44
CA GLY A 540 5.53 24.66 75.79
C GLY A 540 6.97 24.41 76.23
N TRP A 541 7.94 24.91 75.46
CA TRP A 541 9.37 24.81 75.79
C TRP A 541 9.73 25.57 77.07
N GLU A 542 9.24 26.81 77.22
CA GLU A 542 9.45 27.58 78.45
C GLU A 542 8.89 26.85 79.67
N PHE A 543 7.70 26.22 79.56
CA PHE A 543 7.13 25.40 80.62
C PHE A 543 7.96 24.12 80.90
N GLN A 544 8.47 23.46 79.85
CA GLN A 544 9.32 22.27 79.98
C GLN A 544 10.62 22.56 80.73
N LEU A 545 11.22 23.73 80.53
CA LEU A 545 12.42 24.14 81.29
C LEU A 545 12.03 24.63 82.71
N ALA A 546 10.94 25.39 82.83
CA ALA A 546 10.46 25.90 84.12
C ALA A 546 10.13 24.77 85.11
N ARG A 547 9.51 23.67 84.64
CA ARG A 547 9.15 22.54 85.51
C ARG A 547 10.37 21.87 86.16
N LEU A 548 11.52 21.87 85.48
CA LEU A 548 12.76 21.33 86.02
C LEU A 548 13.29 22.18 87.17
N CYS A 549 12.91 23.45 87.26
CA CYS A 549 13.39 24.38 88.29
C CYS A 549 12.57 24.36 89.59
N VAL A 550 11.58 23.47 89.73
CA VAL A 550 10.65 23.45 90.88
C VAL A 550 11.01 22.35 91.88
N GLY A 551 11.15 22.74 93.14
CA GLY A 551 11.35 21.88 94.31
C GLY A 551 11.81 22.69 95.53
N PRO A 552 11.83 22.11 96.75
CA PRO A 552 11.46 20.73 97.11
C PRO A 552 9.96 20.45 97.02
N LEU A 553 9.58 19.23 96.63
CA LEU A 553 8.20 18.72 96.67
C LEU A 553 8.19 17.37 97.40
N SER A 554 7.09 17.04 98.09
CA SER A 554 6.88 15.68 98.60
C SER A 554 6.71 14.71 97.43
N GLU A 555 7.05 13.44 97.62
CA GLU A 555 6.93 12.43 96.56
C GLU A 555 5.51 12.32 95.95
N PRO A 556 4.40 12.28 96.72
CA PRO A 556 3.06 12.21 96.13
C PRO A 556 2.69 13.47 95.32
N VAL A 557 3.10 14.66 95.79
CA VAL A 557 2.86 15.92 95.07
C VAL A 557 3.72 15.98 93.80
N ARG A 558 4.94 15.45 93.84
CA ARG A 558 5.83 15.37 92.67
C ARG A 558 5.25 14.46 91.59
N GLU A 559 4.72 13.30 91.96
CA GLU A 559 4.06 12.39 91.01
C GLU A 559 2.85 13.05 90.33
N GLU A 560 1.98 13.71 91.10
CA GLU A 560 0.85 14.46 90.55
C GLU A 560 1.33 15.58 89.62
N PHE A 561 2.36 16.32 90.04
CA PHE A 561 2.94 17.40 89.26
C PHE A 561 3.50 16.93 87.92
N GLN A 562 4.22 15.80 87.91
CA GLN A 562 4.76 15.20 86.68
C GLN A 562 3.64 14.76 85.73
N GLN A 563 2.64 14.03 86.23
CA GLN A 563 1.51 13.57 85.41
C GLN A 563 0.74 14.73 84.76
N ARG A 564 0.52 15.81 85.51
CA ARG A 564 -0.13 17.02 84.98
C ARG A 564 0.76 17.74 83.98
N ALA A 565 2.05 17.89 84.28
CA ALA A 565 3.01 18.52 83.38
C ALA A 565 3.14 17.78 82.04
N ASP A 566 3.16 16.44 82.05
CA ASP A 566 3.27 15.64 80.82
C ASP A 566 2.04 15.83 79.92
N ARG A 567 0.82 15.82 80.49
CA ARG A 567 -0.42 16.10 79.74
C ARG A 567 -0.43 17.50 79.12
N ILE A 568 0.14 18.49 79.81
CA ILE A 568 0.27 19.86 79.32
C ILE A 568 1.26 19.91 78.15
N LEU A 569 2.41 19.25 78.28
CA LEU A 569 3.43 19.21 77.23
C LEU A 569 2.93 18.49 75.97
N ASP A 570 2.23 17.37 76.09
CA ASP A 570 1.57 16.67 74.96
C ASP A 570 0.61 17.56 74.16
N ARG A 571 0.12 18.63 74.80
CA ARG A 571 -0.82 19.57 74.21
C ARG A 571 -0.11 20.81 73.66
N LEU A 572 1.05 21.18 74.18
CA LEU A 572 1.77 22.42 73.81
C LEU A 572 2.88 22.18 72.78
N LEU A 573 3.49 20.99 72.77
CA LEU A 573 4.56 20.55 71.86
C LEU A 573 4.01 19.48 70.90
#